data_AF-A0A7N2MSH6-F1
#
_entry.id   AF-A0A7N2MSH6-F1
#
_cell.length_a   1.000
_cell.length_b   1.000
_cell.length_c   1.000
_cell.angle_alpha   90.00
_cell.angle_beta   90.00
_cell.angle_gamma   90.00
#
_symmetry.space_group_name_H-M   'P 1'
#
loop_
_entity.id
_entity.type
_entity.pdbx_description
1 polymer ?
#
loop_
_entity_poly.entity_id
_entity_poly.type
_entity_poly.pdbx_seq_one_letter_code
_entity_poly.pdbx_strand_id
1 'polypeptide(L)'
;MQVATLAPNVPAMHELHFAVPMAGALICPLNTRHDSAMLSVLLEHSEAKIIFVDYQLLDIAHGALKLLTKTERKPPILVLIAESDGPLPTDHISSETHEYESLLAEGHDGFEKYDQIGGTNVCLRKVTPKAIFDNIALHNVTHMGGAPTVLNMIVNSPISDRRPRPHTVEVMTGGAPPPPQILSKMEELGFGISHLYGLTETYGPGTSCIWKPEWDSLPLNERYKLKARQGVHHVGLEDVEVKDPVTMASVPADGKTIGDIMFRGNTVMSGYLKDLEATKEAFNGGWFRSGDLAVKHPDNYIEVKDRLKDVIISGGENISTVEVETVLYSHPAILEAAVVARPDNHWGQTPCAFVKLKEGYDGVGAQAIIKFCRDHLPHYMTLKTVIFEDLPKTSTGKIQKFILREKAKAMGSLS
;
A
#
# COMPACT_ATOMS: atom_id res chain seq x y z
N MET A 1 -26.86 1.53 -6.28
CA MET A 1 -26.70 2.67 -5.34
C MET A 1 -25.27 2.69 -4.84
N GLN A 2 -24.62 3.85 -4.64
CA GLN A 2 -23.29 3.93 -4.02
C GLN A 2 -23.41 4.29 -2.54
N VAL A 3 -22.63 3.60 -1.71
CA VAL A 3 -22.57 3.77 -0.26
C VAL A 3 -21.12 4.03 0.13
N ALA A 4 -20.84 5.22 0.64
CA ALA A 4 -19.52 5.58 1.12
C ALA A 4 -19.32 5.14 2.57
N THR A 5 -18.07 4.87 2.96
CA THR A 5 -17.71 4.63 4.36
C THR A 5 -16.45 5.41 4.71
N LEU A 6 -16.43 6.04 5.87
CA LEU A 6 -15.29 6.78 6.41
C LEU A 6 -15.07 6.30 7.85
N ALA A 7 -14.33 5.19 7.99
CA ALA A 7 -14.08 4.57 9.28
C ALA A 7 -12.68 3.93 9.33
N PRO A 8 -12.04 3.87 10.50
CA PRO A 8 -10.83 3.08 10.70
C PRO A 8 -11.17 1.58 10.72
N ASN A 9 -10.21 0.72 11.04
CA ASN A 9 -10.46 -0.70 11.21
C ASN A 9 -11.31 -0.92 12.48
N VAL A 10 -12.62 -1.08 12.29
CA VAL A 10 -13.63 -1.35 13.32
C VAL A 10 -14.59 -2.44 12.82
N PRO A 11 -15.31 -3.15 13.72
CA PRO A 11 -16.25 -4.21 13.33
C PRO A 11 -17.28 -3.78 12.28
N ALA A 12 -17.91 -2.60 12.47
CA ALA A 12 -18.87 -2.04 11.52
C ALA A 12 -18.30 -1.91 10.09
N MET A 13 -17.02 -1.58 9.94
CA MET A 13 -16.38 -1.51 8.62
C MET A 13 -16.32 -2.91 7.97
N HIS A 14 -16.06 -3.96 8.75
CA HIS A 14 -16.06 -5.33 8.25
C HIS A 14 -17.48 -5.77 7.84
N GLU A 15 -18.47 -5.49 8.67
CA GLU A 15 -19.88 -5.80 8.41
C GLU A 15 -20.37 -5.12 7.12
N LEU A 16 -20.05 -3.84 6.93
CA LEU A 16 -20.45 -3.07 5.74
C LEU A 16 -19.89 -3.66 4.44
N HIS A 17 -18.69 -4.24 4.45
CA HIS A 17 -18.14 -4.91 3.25
C HIS A 17 -18.97 -6.10 2.78
N PHE A 18 -19.79 -6.70 3.65
CA PHE A 18 -20.74 -7.75 3.28
C PHE A 18 -22.14 -7.20 3.08
N ALA A 19 -22.63 -6.41 4.04
CA ALA A 19 -24.01 -5.92 4.05
C ALA A 19 -24.34 -5.06 2.83
N VAL A 20 -23.43 -4.16 2.41
CA VAL A 20 -23.68 -3.26 1.29
C VAL A 20 -23.79 -4.03 -0.04
N PRO A 21 -22.84 -4.92 -0.41
CA PRO A 21 -23.00 -5.77 -1.59
C PRO A 21 -24.21 -6.72 -1.51
N MET A 22 -24.49 -7.31 -0.34
CA MET A 22 -25.65 -8.20 -0.15
C MET A 22 -26.99 -7.46 -0.37
N ALA A 23 -27.03 -6.15 -0.10
CA ALA A 23 -28.15 -5.28 -0.42
C ALA A 23 -28.19 -4.80 -1.89
N GLY A 24 -27.29 -5.30 -2.75
CA GLY A 24 -27.20 -4.90 -4.17
C GLY A 24 -26.60 -3.51 -4.40
N ALA A 25 -25.91 -2.94 -3.41
CA ALA A 25 -25.25 -1.64 -3.50
C ALA A 25 -23.73 -1.79 -3.67
N LEU A 26 -23.08 -0.69 -4.08
CA LEU A 26 -21.63 -0.61 -4.24
C LEU A 26 -21.04 0.12 -3.04
N ILE A 27 -20.13 -0.52 -2.34
CA ILE A 27 -19.37 0.10 -1.24
C ILE A 27 -18.20 0.92 -1.79
N CYS A 28 -18.00 2.12 -1.25
CA CYS A 28 -16.89 3.01 -1.56
C CYS A 28 -16.15 3.37 -0.27
N PRO A 29 -15.14 2.58 0.14
CA PRO A 29 -14.34 2.87 1.31
C PRO A 29 -13.46 4.10 1.08
N LEU A 30 -13.67 5.14 1.88
CA LEU A 30 -12.93 6.39 1.84
C LEU A 30 -11.81 6.38 2.88
N ASN A 31 -10.67 6.92 2.49
CA ASN A 31 -9.48 6.93 3.32
C ASN A 31 -9.60 7.97 4.45
N THR A 32 -9.46 7.49 5.69
CA THR A 32 -9.61 8.26 6.94
C THR A 32 -8.61 9.39 7.14
N ARG A 33 -7.58 9.51 6.30
CA ARG A 33 -6.58 10.59 6.36
C ARG A 33 -6.88 11.75 5.40
N HIS A 34 -7.95 11.68 4.63
CA HIS A 34 -8.36 12.79 3.79
C HIS A 34 -8.96 13.92 4.62
N ASP A 35 -8.67 15.15 4.20
CA ASP A 35 -9.35 16.33 4.73
C ASP A 35 -10.76 16.46 4.13
N SER A 36 -11.54 17.40 4.65
CA SER A 36 -12.90 17.65 4.20
C SER A 36 -13.00 18.04 2.72
N ALA A 37 -11.98 18.71 2.17
CA ALA A 37 -11.98 19.16 0.78
C ALA A 37 -11.84 17.97 -0.18
N MET A 38 -10.85 17.12 0.05
CA MET A 38 -10.68 15.89 -0.71
C MET A 38 -11.88 14.95 -0.54
N LEU A 39 -12.39 14.82 0.69
CA LEU A 39 -13.58 14.02 0.95
C LEU A 39 -14.80 14.50 0.17
N SER A 40 -15.02 15.83 0.10
CA SER A 40 -16.10 16.43 -0.70
C SER A 40 -15.97 16.05 -2.18
N VAL A 41 -14.77 16.16 -2.76
CA VAL A 41 -14.51 15.82 -4.17
C VAL A 41 -14.82 14.33 -4.43
N LEU A 42 -14.39 13.44 -3.54
CA LEU A 42 -14.62 11.99 -3.69
C LEU A 42 -16.11 11.62 -3.57
N LEU A 43 -16.84 12.25 -2.65
CA LEU A 43 -18.28 12.05 -2.48
C LEU A 43 -19.06 12.57 -3.70
N GLU A 44 -18.65 13.72 -4.27
CA GLU A 44 -19.23 14.24 -5.50
C GLU A 44 -18.99 13.30 -6.68
N HIS A 45 -17.75 12.83 -6.83
CA HIS A 45 -17.36 11.96 -7.93
C HIS A 45 -18.07 10.58 -7.86
N SER A 46 -18.13 9.98 -6.67
CA SER A 46 -18.80 8.69 -6.43
C SER A 46 -20.32 8.77 -6.45
N GLU A 47 -20.90 9.96 -6.24
CA GLU A 47 -22.35 10.15 -6.12
C GLU A 47 -22.99 9.27 -5.02
N ALA A 48 -22.26 9.05 -3.93
CA ALA A 48 -22.73 8.30 -2.78
C ALA A 48 -24.06 8.85 -2.27
N LYS A 49 -25.00 7.95 -1.94
CA LYS A 49 -26.32 8.30 -1.38
C LYS A 49 -26.37 8.21 0.14
N ILE A 50 -25.50 7.38 0.70
CA ILE A 50 -25.33 7.16 2.13
C ILE A 50 -23.83 7.20 2.42
N ILE A 51 -23.45 7.79 3.54
CA ILE A 51 -22.10 7.73 4.08
C ILE A 51 -22.14 7.22 5.53
N PHE A 52 -21.45 6.11 5.80
CA PHE A 52 -21.22 5.63 7.16
C PHE A 52 -19.95 6.28 7.71
N VAL A 53 -20.00 6.89 8.89
CA VAL A 53 -18.91 7.72 9.42
C VAL A 53 -18.59 7.31 10.85
N ASP A 54 -17.32 7.00 11.12
CA ASP A 54 -16.82 6.79 12.47
C ASP A 54 -16.89 8.08 13.30
N TYR A 55 -17.28 7.98 14.57
CA TYR A 55 -17.42 9.15 15.46
C TYR A 55 -16.16 10.03 15.52
N GLN A 56 -14.95 9.47 15.38
CA GLN A 56 -13.69 10.24 15.40
C GLN A 56 -13.48 11.09 14.14
N LEU A 57 -14.25 10.86 13.09
CA LEU A 57 -14.13 11.49 11.77
C LEU A 57 -15.34 12.35 11.41
N LEU A 58 -16.27 12.54 12.36
CA LEU A 58 -17.53 13.25 12.14
C LEU A 58 -17.33 14.70 11.69
N ASP A 59 -16.38 15.42 12.29
CA ASP A 59 -16.06 16.79 11.90
C ASP A 59 -15.56 16.89 10.46
N ILE A 60 -14.73 15.94 10.03
CA ILE A 60 -14.21 15.88 8.66
C ILE A 60 -15.37 15.66 7.69
N ALA A 61 -16.27 14.72 8.01
CA ALA A 61 -17.46 14.43 7.22
C ALA A 61 -18.40 15.64 7.13
N HIS A 62 -18.73 16.29 8.25
CA HIS A 62 -19.55 17.51 8.26
C HIS A 62 -18.94 18.64 7.42
N GLY A 63 -17.62 18.84 7.53
CA GLY A 63 -16.89 19.77 6.68
C GLY A 63 -17.08 19.47 5.19
N ALA A 64 -16.99 18.18 4.80
CA ALA A 64 -17.18 17.76 3.42
C ALA A 64 -18.63 17.93 2.94
N LEU A 65 -19.62 17.54 3.75
CA LEU A 65 -21.04 17.71 3.43
C LEU A 65 -21.40 19.19 3.24
N LYS A 66 -20.85 20.10 4.06
CA LYS A 66 -21.03 21.55 3.90
C LYS A 66 -20.40 22.09 2.62
N LEU A 67 -19.32 21.49 2.12
CA LEU A 67 -18.75 21.84 0.83
C LEU A 67 -19.63 21.33 -0.31
N LEU A 68 -20.17 20.11 -0.20
CA LEU A 68 -21.10 19.54 -1.17
C LEU A 68 -22.39 20.35 -1.30
N THR A 69 -22.91 20.95 -0.24
CA THR A 69 -24.11 21.81 -0.34
C THR A 69 -23.91 23.05 -1.22
N LYS A 70 -22.67 23.40 -1.56
CA LYS A 70 -22.35 24.48 -2.52
C LYS A 70 -22.41 24.01 -3.97
N THR A 71 -22.52 22.71 -4.19
CA THR A 71 -22.71 22.10 -5.51
C THR A 71 -24.21 21.89 -5.77
N GLU A 72 -24.60 21.57 -7.01
CA GLU A 72 -26.00 21.24 -7.34
C GLU A 72 -26.43 19.83 -6.84
N ARG A 73 -25.55 19.12 -6.11
CA ARG A 73 -25.80 17.74 -5.67
C ARG A 73 -26.42 17.68 -4.28
N LYS A 74 -27.39 16.78 -4.12
CA LYS A 74 -27.93 16.41 -2.81
C LYS A 74 -26.84 15.68 -2.00
N PRO A 75 -26.54 16.12 -0.76
CA PRO A 75 -25.58 15.42 0.10
C PRO A 75 -26.07 14.01 0.46
N PRO A 76 -25.17 13.05 0.70
CA PRO A 76 -25.54 11.73 1.20
C PRO A 76 -26.14 11.80 2.61
N ILE A 77 -26.98 10.83 2.94
CA ILE A 77 -27.45 10.60 4.31
C ILE A 77 -26.28 10.13 5.16
N LEU A 78 -26.07 10.75 6.33
CA LEU A 78 -24.99 10.37 7.25
C LEU A 78 -25.51 9.33 8.25
N VAL A 79 -24.79 8.21 8.36
CA VAL A 79 -24.98 7.19 9.38
C VAL A 79 -23.76 7.16 10.29
N LEU A 80 -23.94 7.50 11.57
CA LEU A 80 -22.88 7.56 12.56
C LEU A 80 -22.58 6.17 13.13
N ILE A 81 -21.35 5.72 12.99
CA ILE A 81 -20.80 4.57 13.72
C ILE A 81 -20.29 5.11 15.07
N ALA A 82 -21.09 4.90 16.12
CA ALA A 82 -20.78 5.37 17.46
C ALA A 82 -19.62 4.59 18.11
N GLU A 83 -19.09 5.14 19.20
CA GLU A 83 -18.18 4.40 20.06
C GLU A 83 -18.96 3.31 20.81
N SER A 84 -18.44 2.08 20.79
CA SER A 84 -18.99 1.01 21.62
C SER A 84 -18.83 1.40 23.10
N ASP A 85 -19.94 1.55 23.82
CA ASP A 85 -20.05 2.00 25.22
C ASP A 85 -19.76 3.49 25.53
N GLY A 86 -19.59 4.35 24.51
CA GLY A 86 -19.39 5.79 24.68
C GLY A 86 -20.69 6.60 24.63
N PRO A 87 -20.78 7.78 25.28
CA PRO A 87 -21.93 8.68 25.10
C PRO A 87 -22.02 9.14 23.64
N LEU A 88 -23.22 9.11 23.06
CA LEU A 88 -23.46 9.66 21.73
C LEU A 88 -23.03 11.14 21.70
N PRO A 89 -22.33 11.60 20.66
CA PRO A 89 -22.05 13.02 20.47
C PRO A 89 -23.37 13.78 20.21
N THR A 90 -24.06 14.19 21.27
CA THR A 90 -25.40 14.81 21.19
C THR A 90 -25.39 16.16 20.48
N ASP A 91 -24.25 16.84 20.45
CA ASP A 91 -24.13 18.19 19.89
C ASP A 91 -24.04 18.22 18.35
N HIS A 92 -23.97 17.04 17.72
CA HIS A 92 -23.70 16.90 16.28
C HIS A 92 -24.69 16.01 15.52
N ILE A 93 -25.70 15.45 16.21
CA ILE A 93 -26.76 14.65 15.59
C ILE A 93 -27.88 15.59 15.16
N SER A 94 -27.96 15.89 13.85
CA SER A 94 -29.12 16.57 13.27
C SER A 94 -30.27 15.59 13.07
N SER A 95 -31.49 16.08 12.79
CA SER A 95 -32.64 15.24 12.43
C SER A 95 -32.46 14.39 11.17
N GLU A 96 -31.35 14.57 10.44
CA GLU A 96 -31.00 13.85 9.20
C GLU A 96 -29.84 12.85 9.40
N THR A 97 -29.40 12.64 10.65
CA THR A 97 -28.34 11.70 11.01
C THR A 97 -28.93 10.45 11.65
N HIS A 98 -28.58 9.27 11.14
CA HIS A 98 -28.95 7.99 11.73
C HIS A 98 -27.79 7.41 12.54
N GLU A 99 -28.06 6.67 13.60
CA GLU A 99 -27.05 5.93 14.36
C GLU A 99 -26.99 4.48 13.85
N TYR A 100 -25.78 3.91 13.74
CA TYR A 100 -25.52 2.63 13.09
C TYR A 100 -26.28 1.46 13.73
N GLU A 101 -26.18 1.27 15.04
CA GLU A 101 -26.82 0.14 15.73
C GLU A 101 -28.34 0.27 15.72
N SER A 102 -28.84 1.49 15.86
CA SER A 102 -30.26 1.81 15.74
C SER A 102 -30.79 1.49 14.35
N LEU A 103 -30.02 1.80 13.29
CA LEU A 103 -30.36 1.45 11.91
C LEU A 103 -30.35 -0.08 11.70
N LEU A 104 -29.39 -0.80 12.27
CA LEU A 104 -29.34 -2.26 12.20
C LEU A 104 -30.56 -2.90 12.89
N ALA A 105 -31.00 -2.35 14.02
CA ALA A 105 -32.16 -2.85 14.78
C ALA A 105 -33.50 -2.74 14.01
N GLU A 106 -33.58 -1.89 12.98
CA GLU A 106 -34.74 -1.79 12.08
C GLU A 106 -34.80 -2.93 11.04
N GLY A 107 -33.74 -3.74 10.92
CA GLY A 107 -33.65 -4.83 9.95
C GLY A 107 -34.71 -5.92 10.12
N HIS A 108 -34.97 -6.68 9.06
CA HIS A 108 -35.88 -7.83 9.06
C HIS A 108 -35.13 -9.12 8.75
N ASP A 109 -35.44 -10.20 9.48
CA ASP A 109 -34.75 -11.51 9.42
C ASP A 109 -35.00 -12.33 8.13
N GLY A 110 -35.57 -11.71 7.08
CA GLY A 110 -35.98 -12.38 5.84
C GLY A 110 -34.87 -12.67 4.83
N PHE A 111 -33.59 -12.50 5.20
CA PHE A 111 -32.45 -12.71 4.30
C PHE A 111 -31.85 -14.12 4.43
N GLU A 112 -31.47 -14.71 3.30
CA GLU A 112 -30.71 -15.96 3.29
C GLU A 112 -29.34 -15.76 3.94
N LYS A 113 -29.03 -16.57 4.96
CA LYS A 113 -27.75 -16.56 5.65
C LYS A 113 -26.72 -17.30 4.81
N TYR A 114 -25.59 -16.66 4.55
CA TYR A 114 -24.44 -17.28 3.89
C TYR A 114 -23.39 -17.67 4.95
N ASP A 115 -23.04 -18.96 4.99
CA ASP A 115 -21.98 -19.46 5.86
C ASP A 115 -20.61 -19.05 5.30
N GLN A 116 -19.83 -18.34 6.11
CA GLN A 116 -18.43 -18.00 5.81
C GLN A 116 -17.48 -18.87 6.64
N ILE A 117 -16.24 -19.00 6.17
CA ILE A 117 -15.18 -19.68 6.91
C ILE A 117 -14.95 -18.92 8.23
N GLY A 118 -15.15 -19.59 9.36
CA GLY A 118 -15.17 -18.99 10.69
C GLY A 118 -13.78 -18.65 11.23
N GLY A 119 -13.40 -17.37 11.18
CA GLY A 119 -12.24 -16.81 11.88
C GLY A 119 -12.65 -15.58 12.69
N THR A 120 -11.86 -15.24 13.72
CA THR A 120 -12.07 -14.03 14.53
C THR A 120 -11.25 -12.87 13.98
N ASN A 121 -11.91 -11.80 13.52
CA ASN A 121 -11.25 -10.57 13.11
C ASN A 121 -10.98 -9.68 14.33
N VAL A 122 -9.72 -9.36 14.59
CA VAL A 122 -9.31 -8.42 15.64
C VAL A 122 -9.00 -7.06 15.01
N CYS A 123 -9.87 -6.08 15.24
CA CYS A 123 -9.77 -4.76 14.63
C CYS A 123 -8.90 -3.82 15.46
N LEU A 124 -7.91 -3.18 14.83
CA LEU A 124 -7.09 -2.13 15.46
C LEU A 124 -7.38 -0.76 14.83
N ARG A 125 -8.05 0.11 15.60
CA ARG A 125 -8.27 1.51 15.20
C ARG A 125 -6.97 2.25 14.88
N LYS A 126 -5.99 2.12 15.79
CA LYS A 126 -4.67 2.73 15.66
C LYS A 126 -3.59 1.66 15.70
N VAL A 127 -2.75 1.65 14.69
CA VAL A 127 -1.62 0.73 14.58
C VAL A 127 -0.46 1.27 15.41
N THR A 128 -0.14 0.57 16.50
CA THR A 128 1.05 0.83 17.34
C THR A 128 1.69 -0.50 17.74
N PRO A 129 3.01 -0.55 18.01
CA PRO A 129 3.66 -1.81 18.39
C PRO A 129 3.03 -2.44 19.63
N LYS A 130 2.81 -1.63 20.68
CA LYS A 130 2.13 -2.09 21.90
C LYS A 130 0.77 -2.71 21.61
N ALA A 131 -0.08 -2.03 20.84
CA ALA A 131 -1.40 -2.56 20.51
C ALA A 131 -1.32 -3.87 19.71
N ILE A 132 -0.38 -3.98 18.76
CA ILE A 132 -0.16 -5.22 17.99
C ILE A 132 0.25 -6.36 18.93
N PHE A 133 1.27 -6.17 19.76
CA PHE A 133 1.76 -7.23 20.64
C PHE A 133 0.75 -7.62 21.73
N ASP A 134 0.07 -6.65 22.34
CA ASP A 134 -0.95 -6.92 23.35
C ASP A 134 -2.12 -7.71 22.75
N ASN A 135 -2.59 -7.37 21.55
CA ASN A 135 -3.70 -8.09 20.89
C ASN A 135 -3.29 -9.48 20.40
N ILE A 136 -2.07 -9.66 19.91
CA ILE A 136 -1.55 -10.99 19.57
C ILE A 136 -1.56 -11.89 20.81
N ALA A 137 -1.06 -11.37 21.94
CA ALA A 137 -1.01 -12.13 23.19
C ALA A 137 -2.40 -12.41 23.78
N LEU A 138 -3.31 -11.43 23.72
CA LEU A 138 -4.65 -11.56 24.30
C LEU A 138 -5.57 -12.47 23.49
N HIS A 139 -5.53 -12.36 22.16
CA HIS A 139 -6.48 -13.03 21.26
C HIS A 139 -5.89 -14.21 20.49
N ASN A 140 -4.62 -14.56 20.74
CA ASN A 140 -3.89 -15.61 20.01
C ASN A 140 -3.93 -15.40 18.49
N VAL A 141 -3.75 -14.16 18.03
CA VAL A 141 -3.77 -13.81 16.60
C VAL A 141 -2.78 -14.68 15.84
N THR A 142 -3.23 -15.32 14.75
CA THR A 142 -2.41 -16.21 13.92
C THR A 142 -1.94 -15.56 12.63
N HIS A 143 -2.71 -14.60 12.11
CA HIS A 143 -2.44 -13.92 10.85
C HIS A 143 -2.64 -12.41 10.99
N MET A 144 -1.84 -11.62 10.27
CA MET A 144 -2.08 -10.19 10.11
C MET A 144 -1.61 -9.67 8.76
N GLY A 145 -2.17 -8.55 8.33
CA GLY A 145 -1.69 -7.78 7.18
C GLY A 145 -1.00 -6.50 7.63
N GLY A 146 0.08 -6.11 6.97
CA GLY A 146 0.76 -4.84 7.28
C GLY A 146 1.68 -4.39 6.16
N ALA A 147 1.66 -3.09 5.86
CA ALA A 147 2.63 -2.50 4.94
C ALA A 147 4.06 -2.61 5.51
N PRO A 148 5.12 -2.51 4.68
CA PRO A 148 6.51 -2.56 5.15
C PRO A 148 6.83 -1.55 6.26
N THR A 149 6.14 -0.41 6.32
CA THR A 149 6.26 0.56 7.41
C THR A 149 5.80 0.02 8.75
N VAL A 150 4.77 -0.82 8.78
CA VAL A 150 4.29 -1.52 10.00
C VAL A 150 5.33 -2.55 10.44
N LEU A 151 5.91 -3.31 9.50
CA LEU A 151 6.99 -4.25 9.81
C LEU A 151 8.20 -3.50 10.41
N ASN A 152 8.60 -2.38 9.81
CA ASN A 152 9.67 -1.54 10.33
C ASN A 152 9.36 -1.01 11.73
N MET A 153 8.10 -0.64 11.99
CA MET A 153 7.61 -0.21 13.31
C MET A 153 7.70 -1.32 14.36
N ILE A 154 7.37 -2.56 13.99
CA ILE A 154 7.49 -3.74 14.86
C ILE A 154 8.96 -4.03 15.18
N VAL A 155 9.82 -4.06 14.16
CA VAL A 155 11.25 -4.35 14.29
C VAL A 155 11.97 -3.38 15.23
N ASN A 156 11.66 -2.08 15.11
CA ASN A 156 12.30 -1.03 15.91
C ASN A 156 11.50 -0.68 17.19
N SER A 157 10.50 -1.49 17.56
CA SER A 157 9.69 -1.24 18.76
C SER A 157 10.52 -1.34 20.05
N PRO A 158 10.22 -0.53 21.08
CA PRO A 158 10.83 -0.67 22.40
C PRO A 158 10.59 -2.07 22.98
N ILE A 159 11.57 -2.61 23.71
CA ILE A 159 11.43 -3.94 24.36
C ILE A 159 10.22 -3.97 25.32
N SER A 160 9.88 -2.85 25.96
CA SER A 160 8.71 -2.71 26.85
C SER A 160 7.37 -2.96 26.16
N ASP A 161 7.30 -2.72 24.85
CA ASP A 161 6.09 -2.91 24.05
C ASP A 161 5.95 -4.35 23.57
N ARG A 162 7.04 -5.12 23.59
CA ARG A 162 7.08 -6.50 23.11
C ARG A 162 6.45 -7.45 24.12
N ARG A 163 5.86 -8.54 23.63
CA ARG A 163 5.34 -9.66 24.42
C ARG A 163 5.93 -10.98 23.94
N PRO A 164 6.28 -11.92 24.82
CA PRO A 164 6.59 -13.29 24.43
C PRO A 164 5.41 -13.88 23.67
N ARG A 165 5.69 -14.72 22.67
CA ARG A 165 4.65 -15.35 21.84
C ARG A 165 4.79 -16.87 21.85
N PRO A 166 3.68 -17.62 21.98
CA PRO A 166 3.73 -19.08 21.98
C PRO A 166 3.80 -19.68 20.57
N HIS A 167 3.50 -18.89 19.52
CA HIS A 167 3.45 -19.35 18.13
C HIS A 167 3.95 -18.28 17.15
N THR A 168 4.27 -18.73 15.93
CA THR A 168 4.55 -17.86 14.78
C THR A 168 3.27 -17.20 14.31
N VAL A 169 3.32 -15.89 14.08
CA VAL A 169 2.23 -15.13 13.44
C VAL A 169 2.61 -14.92 11.98
N GLU A 170 1.75 -15.34 11.06
CA GLU A 170 1.95 -15.17 9.62
C GLU A 170 1.53 -13.75 9.20
N VAL A 171 2.45 -13.04 8.56
CA VAL A 171 2.29 -11.65 8.15
C VAL A 171 2.31 -11.57 6.64
N MET A 172 1.22 -11.03 6.10
CA MET A 172 1.12 -10.64 4.72
C MET A 172 1.56 -9.18 4.56
N THR A 173 2.60 -8.95 3.77
CA THR A 173 3.11 -7.60 3.47
C THR A 173 3.04 -7.30 1.98
N GLY A 174 2.76 -6.06 1.61
CA GLY A 174 2.68 -5.63 0.22
C GLY A 174 2.67 -4.12 0.06
N GLY A 175 2.60 -3.65 -1.18
CA GLY A 175 2.58 -2.21 -1.54
C GLY A 175 3.96 -1.59 -1.78
N ALA A 176 5.02 -2.20 -1.25
CA ALA A 176 6.42 -1.99 -1.61
C ALA A 176 7.24 -3.25 -1.24
N PRO A 177 8.36 -3.54 -1.94
CA PRO A 177 9.25 -4.64 -1.58
C PRO A 177 9.80 -4.46 -0.15
N PRO A 178 9.64 -5.46 0.74
CA PRO A 178 10.20 -5.38 2.08
C PRO A 178 11.74 -5.51 2.03
N PRO A 179 12.51 -4.63 2.71
CA PRO A 179 13.96 -4.76 2.74
C PRO A 179 14.38 -6.10 3.39
N PRO A 180 15.40 -6.81 2.86
CA PRO A 180 15.85 -8.09 3.41
C PRO A 180 16.18 -8.06 4.90
N GLN A 181 16.75 -6.96 5.39
CA GLN A 181 17.06 -6.79 6.82
C GLN A 181 15.80 -6.73 7.70
N ILE A 182 14.70 -6.17 7.19
CA ILE A 182 13.41 -6.13 7.89
C ILE A 182 12.80 -7.53 7.93
N LEU A 183 12.87 -8.29 6.82
CA LEU A 183 12.43 -9.69 6.78
C LEU A 183 13.16 -10.52 7.85
N SER A 184 14.49 -10.42 7.92
CA SER A 184 15.29 -11.15 8.90
C SER A 184 14.91 -10.83 10.34
N LYS A 185 14.79 -9.54 10.66
CA LYS A 185 14.46 -9.12 12.03
C LYS A 185 13.03 -9.48 12.42
N MET A 186 12.09 -9.51 11.48
CA MET A 186 10.74 -9.99 11.73
C MET A 186 10.73 -11.49 12.06
N GLU A 187 11.49 -12.29 11.33
CA GLU A 187 11.63 -13.73 11.60
C GLU A 187 12.29 -13.99 12.97
N GLU A 188 13.36 -13.26 13.31
CA GLU A 188 14.00 -13.30 14.63
C GLU A 188 13.01 -12.96 15.76
N LEU A 189 12.07 -12.06 15.49
CA LEU A 189 11.02 -11.73 16.44
C LEU A 189 9.96 -12.81 16.55
N GLY A 190 9.88 -13.78 15.63
CA GLY A 190 8.90 -14.87 15.57
C GLY A 190 7.72 -14.61 14.63
N PHE A 191 7.92 -13.87 13.54
CA PHE A 191 6.90 -13.64 12.50
C PHE A 191 7.28 -14.33 11.21
N GLY A 192 6.34 -15.09 10.63
CA GLY A 192 6.46 -15.61 9.27
C GLY A 192 6.05 -14.50 8.30
N ILE A 193 6.86 -14.24 7.26
CA ILE A 193 6.55 -13.18 6.29
C ILE A 193 6.29 -13.77 4.91
N SER A 194 5.15 -13.40 4.33
CA SER A 194 4.79 -13.63 2.93
C SER A 194 4.62 -12.30 2.20
N HIS A 195 5.29 -12.16 1.05
CA HIS A 195 5.20 -10.96 0.22
C HIS A 195 4.09 -11.09 -0.80
N LEU A 196 3.29 -10.03 -0.91
CA LEU A 196 2.13 -9.89 -1.77
C LEU A 196 2.33 -8.71 -2.70
N TYR A 197 1.86 -8.85 -3.93
CA TYR A 197 1.86 -7.77 -4.90
C TYR A 197 0.55 -7.68 -5.65
N GLY A 198 0.15 -6.44 -5.90
CA GLY A 198 -1.05 -6.08 -6.61
C GLY A 198 -1.29 -4.59 -6.49
N LEU A 199 -2.35 -4.17 -7.13
CA LEU A 199 -2.82 -2.80 -7.18
C LEU A 199 -4.26 -2.74 -6.64
N THR A 200 -4.76 -1.54 -6.39
CA THR A 200 -6.18 -1.37 -6.07
C THR A 200 -7.05 -1.88 -7.23
N GLU A 201 -6.56 -1.67 -8.45
CA GLU A 201 -7.12 -2.09 -9.73
C GLU A 201 -7.13 -3.63 -9.91
N THR A 202 -6.45 -4.40 -9.04
CA THR A 202 -6.47 -5.87 -9.06
C THR A 202 -7.19 -6.45 -7.83
N TYR A 203 -8.08 -5.67 -7.21
CA TYR A 203 -8.82 -6.04 -6.00
C TYR A 203 -7.89 -6.44 -4.84
N GLY A 204 -6.71 -5.83 -4.79
CA GLY A 204 -5.65 -6.19 -3.86
C GLY A 204 -4.57 -7.08 -4.50
N PRO A 205 -3.94 -7.99 -3.74
CA PRO A 205 -2.85 -8.82 -4.22
C PRO A 205 -3.27 -9.74 -5.38
N GLY A 206 -2.74 -9.48 -6.57
CA GLY A 206 -2.86 -10.38 -7.71
C GLY A 206 -1.81 -11.50 -7.70
N THR A 207 -0.66 -11.27 -7.06
CA THR A 207 0.39 -12.29 -6.92
C THR A 207 0.89 -12.40 -5.49
N SER A 208 1.49 -13.54 -5.19
CA SER A 208 2.14 -13.82 -3.90
C SER A 208 3.40 -14.63 -4.09
N CYS A 209 4.39 -14.39 -3.22
CA CYS A 209 5.57 -15.22 -3.13
C CYS A 209 5.25 -16.51 -2.37
N ILE A 210 4.76 -17.52 -3.09
CA ILE A 210 4.55 -18.85 -2.52
C ILE A 210 5.91 -19.45 -2.17
N TRP A 211 6.13 -19.77 -0.90
CA TRP A 211 7.37 -20.38 -0.45
C TRP A 211 7.48 -21.82 -0.98
N LYS A 212 8.66 -22.19 -1.48
CA LYS A 212 8.93 -23.54 -1.96
C LYS A 212 9.82 -24.28 -0.95
N PRO A 213 9.49 -25.53 -0.54
CA PRO A 213 10.27 -26.27 0.45
C PRO A 213 11.76 -26.43 0.09
N GLU A 214 12.09 -26.56 -1.20
CA GLU A 214 13.48 -26.65 -1.65
C GLU A 214 14.33 -25.43 -1.27
N TRP A 215 13.70 -24.26 -1.07
CA TRP A 215 14.38 -23.03 -0.68
C TRP A 215 14.83 -23.02 0.79
N ASP A 216 14.31 -23.91 1.63
CA ASP A 216 14.72 -24.01 3.05
C ASP A 216 16.21 -24.36 3.18
N SER A 217 16.77 -25.03 2.17
CA SER A 217 18.17 -25.44 2.12
C SER A 217 19.14 -24.33 1.69
N LEU A 218 18.62 -23.18 1.21
CA LEU A 218 19.44 -22.11 0.67
C LEU A 218 20.07 -21.23 1.76
N PRO A 219 21.23 -20.62 1.47
CA PRO A 219 21.81 -19.58 2.33
C PRO A 219 20.80 -18.47 2.65
N LEU A 220 20.86 -17.93 3.87
CA LEU A 220 19.87 -16.99 4.39
C LEU A 220 19.67 -15.75 3.49
N ASN A 221 20.77 -15.22 2.95
CA ASN A 221 20.74 -14.08 2.02
C ASN A 221 19.99 -14.41 0.71
N GLU A 222 20.16 -15.61 0.17
CA GLU A 222 19.45 -16.06 -1.04
C GLU A 222 17.95 -16.29 -0.75
N ARG A 223 17.62 -16.85 0.42
CA ARG A 223 16.23 -17.00 0.87
C ARG A 223 15.48 -15.66 0.92
N TYR A 224 16.11 -14.61 1.46
CA TYR A 224 15.46 -13.30 1.51
C TYR A 224 15.31 -12.63 0.15
N LYS A 225 16.26 -12.84 -0.78
CA LYS A 225 16.09 -12.39 -2.17
C LYS A 225 14.88 -13.06 -2.83
N LEU A 226 14.71 -14.37 -2.63
CA LEU A 226 13.56 -15.11 -3.15
C LEU A 226 12.25 -14.66 -2.49
N LYS A 227 12.23 -14.50 -1.17
CA LYS A 227 11.07 -14.05 -0.39
C LYS A 227 10.61 -12.64 -0.78
N ALA A 228 11.50 -11.79 -1.29
CA ALA A 228 11.18 -10.45 -1.77
C ALA A 228 10.54 -10.41 -3.17
N ARG A 229 10.55 -11.51 -3.94
CA ARG A 229 9.87 -11.58 -5.24
C ARG A 229 8.36 -11.42 -5.08
N GLN A 230 7.69 -11.03 -6.15
CA GLN A 230 6.22 -10.89 -6.20
C GLN A 230 5.53 -12.22 -6.52
N GLY A 231 6.29 -13.16 -7.07
CA GLY A 231 5.94 -14.56 -7.14
C GLY A 231 4.95 -14.88 -8.25
N VAL A 232 3.89 -15.60 -7.91
CA VAL A 232 2.94 -16.19 -8.85
C VAL A 232 1.52 -15.73 -8.55
N HIS A 233 0.65 -15.75 -9.55
CA HIS A 233 -0.73 -15.30 -9.40
C HIS A 233 -1.58 -16.28 -8.58
N HIS A 234 -2.65 -15.78 -7.95
CA HIS A 234 -3.61 -16.61 -7.23
C HIS A 234 -4.69 -17.16 -8.18
N VAL A 235 -5.39 -18.22 -7.76
CA VAL A 235 -6.39 -18.97 -8.56
C VAL A 235 -7.60 -18.17 -9.07
N GLY A 236 -7.79 -16.94 -8.57
CA GLY A 236 -8.90 -16.07 -8.97
C GLY A 236 -8.57 -15.17 -10.16
N LEU A 237 -7.30 -15.12 -10.56
CA LEU A 237 -6.85 -14.52 -11.81
C LEU A 237 -6.81 -15.59 -12.90
N GLU A 238 -7.07 -15.17 -14.12
CA GLU A 238 -6.88 -16.03 -15.29
C GLU A 238 -5.39 -16.17 -15.58
N ASP A 239 -4.65 -15.04 -15.56
CA ASP A 239 -3.22 -15.05 -15.78
C ASP A 239 -2.55 -13.73 -15.34
N VAL A 240 -1.23 -13.80 -15.13
CA VAL A 240 -0.34 -12.65 -14.93
C VAL A 240 0.92 -12.89 -15.73
N GLU A 241 1.27 -11.93 -16.58
CA GLU A 241 2.41 -12.07 -17.49
C GLU A 241 3.26 -10.80 -17.52
N VAL A 242 4.56 -10.97 -17.76
CA VAL A 242 5.48 -9.86 -18.03
C VAL A 242 5.60 -9.72 -19.55
N LYS A 243 5.20 -8.57 -20.08
CA LYS A 243 5.08 -8.37 -21.54
C LYS A 243 5.83 -7.12 -22.00
N ASP A 244 6.32 -7.16 -23.23
CA ASP A 244 6.78 -5.95 -23.88
C ASP A 244 5.60 -4.98 -24.08
N PRO A 245 5.68 -3.73 -23.60
CA PRO A 245 4.57 -2.80 -23.57
C PRO A 245 4.14 -2.27 -24.95
N VAL A 246 4.93 -2.54 -26.00
CA VAL A 246 4.67 -2.09 -27.38
C VAL A 246 4.16 -3.26 -28.23
N THR A 247 4.88 -4.38 -28.21
CA THR A 247 4.58 -5.56 -29.04
C THR A 247 3.56 -6.51 -28.41
N MET A 248 3.30 -6.37 -27.09
CA MET A 248 2.45 -7.25 -26.28
C MET A 248 2.90 -8.72 -26.23
N ALA A 249 4.12 -9.02 -26.69
CA ALA A 249 4.72 -10.34 -26.57
C ALA A 249 5.20 -10.60 -25.13
N SER A 250 5.05 -11.83 -24.64
CA SER A 250 5.65 -12.23 -23.36
C SER A 250 7.18 -12.16 -23.42
N VAL A 251 7.80 -11.66 -22.37
CA VAL A 251 9.26 -11.67 -22.25
C VAL A 251 9.74 -13.09 -21.90
N PRO A 252 10.98 -13.48 -22.28
CA PRO A 252 11.55 -14.76 -21.87
C PRO A 252 11.72 -14.83 -20.34
N ALA A 253 11.57 -16.03 -19.79
CA ALA A 253 11.76 -16.31 -18.37
C ALA A 253 13.25 -16.45 -17.98
N ASP A 254 14.06 -15.42 -18.27
CA ASP A 254 15.52 -15.40 -18.09
C ASP A 254 16.00 -14.64 -16.84
N GLY A 255 15.07 -14.03 -16.10
CA GLY A 255 15.33 -13.18 -14.93
C GLY A 255 16.02 -11.84 -15.27
N LYS A 256 16.08 -11.45 -16.55
CA LYS A 256 16.86 -10.31 -17.05
C LYS A 256 16.06 -9.40 -17.97
N THR A 257 15.29 -9.97 -18.89
CA THR A 257 14.52 -9.21 -19.88
C THR A 257 13.35 -8.51 -19.19
N ILE A 258 13.36 -7.18 -19.25
CA ILE A 258 12.37 -6.34 -18.57
C ILE A 258 11.14 -6.17 -19.47
N GLY A 259 9.96 -6.31 -18.87
CA GLY A 259 8.67 -5.93 -19.45
C GLY A 259 7.75 -5.30 -18.41
N ASP A 260 6.52 -5.00 -18.80
CA ASP A 260 5.44 -4.49 -17.96
C ASP A 260 4.63 -5.67 -17.39
N ILE A 261 4.31 -5.65 -16.10
CA ILE A 261 3.41 -6.65 -15.52
C ILE A 261 1.99 -6.36 -16.00
N MET A 262 1.34 -7.38 -16.55
CA MET A 262 -0.03 -7.29 -17.03
C MET A 262 -0.89 -8.37 -16.39
N PHE A 263 -2.13 -7.99 -16.06
CA PHE A 263 -3.09 -8.86 -15.38
C PHE A 263 -4.29 -9.17 -16.27
N ARG A 264 -4.84 -10.38 -16.13
CA ARG A 264 -6.12 -10.76 -16.71
C ARG A 264 -6.88 -11.67 -15.75
N GLY A 265 -8.18 -11.44 -15.59
CA GLY A 265 -9.05 -12.29 -14.77
C GLY A 265 -10.07 -11.54 -13.93
N ASN A 266 -10.75 -12.27 -13.05
CA ASN A 266 -11.96 -11.81 -12.36
C ASN A 266 -11.71 -10.80 -11.23
N THR A 267 -10.48 -10.73 -10.72
CA THR A 267 -10.11 -9.76 -9.68
C THR A 267 -9.57 -8.44 -10.25
N VAL A 268 -9.45 -8.34 -11.58
CA VAL A 268 -9.08 -7.08 -12.24
C VAL A 268 -10.31 -6.16 -12.29
N MET A 269 -10.11 -4.87 -12.03
CA MET A 269 -11.17 -3.86 -12.03
C MET A 269 -11.95 -3.85 -13.35
N SER A 270 -13.20 -3.38 -13.31
CA SER A 270 -13.98 -3.19 -14.54
C SER A 270 -13.59 -1.95 -15.33
N GLY A 271 -12.85 -1.02 -14.72
CA GLY A 271 -12.44 0.25 -15.31
C GLY A 271 -12.48 1.41 -14.31
N TYR A 272 -12.06 2.59 -14.77
CA TYR A 272 -12.11 3.82 -13.99
C TYR A 272 -13.50 4.48 -14.11
N LEU A 273 -14.09 4.83 -12.97
CA LEU A 273 -15.42 5.43 -12.91
C LEU A 273 -15.44 6.76 -13.69
N LYS A 274 -16.34 6.86 -14.67
CA LYS A 274 -16.53 8.05 -15.53
C LYS A 274 -15.30 8.46 -16.35
N ASP A 275 -14.33 7.58 -16.52
CA ASP A 275 -13.13 7.83 -17.33
C ASP A 275 -12.91 6.68 -18.32
N LEU A 276 -13.66 6.76 -19.43
CA LEU A 276 -13.64 5.74 -20.48
C LEU A 276 -12.30 5.72 -21.22
N GLU A 277 -11.65 6.87 -21.39
CA GLU A 277 -10.39 6.94 -22.14
C GLU A 277 -9.25 6.32 -21.32
N ALA A 278 -9.13 6.66 -20.03
CA ALA A 278 -8.16 6.00 -19.15
C ALA A 278 -8.44 4.49 -19.03
N THR A 279 -9.72 4.10 -19.03
CA THR A 279 -10.10 2.67 -19.01
C THR A 279 -9.62 1.96 -20.29
N LYS A 280 -9.90 2.52 -21.48
CA LYS A 280 -9.44 1.95 -22.75
C LYS A 280 -7.90 1.86 -22.81
N GLU A 281 -7.21 2.90 -22.35
CA GLU A 281 -5.75 2.91 -22.30
C GLU A 281 -5.20 1.79 -21.39
N ALA A 282 -5.79 1.64 -20.19
CA ALA A 282 -5.36 0.65 -19.21
C ALA A 282 -5.60 -0.81 -19.66
N PHE A 283 -6.62 -1.05 -20.49
CA PHE A 283 -6.96 -2.38 -21.03
C PHE A 283 -6.53 -2.61 -22.48
N ASN A 284 -5.75 -1.68 -23.06
CA ASN A 284 -5.34 -1.79 -24.45
C ASN A 284 -4.55 -3.09 -24.68
N GLY A 285 -4.99 -3.90 -25.65
CA GLY A 285 -4.42 -5.23 -25.91
C GLY A 285 -5.05 -6.37 -25.10
N GLY A 286 -6.17 -6.15 -24.39
CA GLY A 286 -6.94 -7.19 -23.71
C GLY A 286 -6.36 -7.64 -22.37
N TRP A 287 -5.44 -6.86 -21.82
CA TRP A 287 -4.81 -7.07 -20.52
C TRP A 287 -4.82 -5.75 -19.75
N PHE A 288 -4.97 -5.81 -18.42
CA PHE A 288 -4.76 -4.65 -17.57
C PHE A 288 -3.27 -4.39 -17.42
N ARG A 289 -2.83 -3.19 -17.78
CA ARG A 289 -1.43 -2.75 -17.72
C ARG A 289 -1.15 -2.13 -16.36
N SER A 290 -0.28 -2.77 -15.56
CA SER A 290 0.05 -2.27 -14.22
C SER A 290 0.92 -1.00 -14.26
N GLY A 291 1.77 -0.86 -15.28
CA GLY A 291 2.81 0.17 -15.33
C GLY A 291 3.98 -0.09 -14.38
N ASP A 292 4.05 -1.27 -13.75
CA ASP A 292 5.19 -1.73 -12.97
C ASP A 292 6.07 -2.65 -13.85
N LEU A 293 7.36 -2.31 -13.93
CA LEU A 293 8.35 -3.05 -14.72
C LEU A 293 8.88 -4.24 -13.92
N ALA A 294 9.04 -5.38 -14.59
CA ALA A 294 9.48 -6.61 -13.98
C ALA A 294 10.28 -7.49 -14.93
N VAL A 295 10.89 -8.52 -14.34
CA VAL A 295 11.45 -9.68 -15.05
C VAL A 295 10.70 -10.94 -14.64
N LYS A 296 10.72 -11.95 -15.50
CA LYS A 296 10.22 -13.30 -15.21
C LYS A 296 11.39 -14.25 -15.03
N HIS A 297 11.44 -14.97 -13.92
CA HIS A 297 12.50 -15.93 -13.62
C HIS A 297 12.20 -17.31 -14.23
N PRO A 298 13.22 -18.19 -14.40
CA PRO A 298 13.03 -19.53 -14.97
C PRO A 298 12.01 -20.41 -14.22
N ASP A 299 11.75 -20.10 -12.96
CA ASP A 299 10.75 -20.76 -12.11
C ASP A 299 9.36 -20.12 -12.21
N ASN A 300 9.16 -19.23 -13.18
CA ASN A 300 7.98 -18.40 -13.47
C ASN A 300 7.63 -17.34 -12.42
N TYR A 301 8.49 -17.10 -11.43
CA TYR A 301 8.26 -16.04 -10.45
C TYR A 301 8.56 -14.70 -11.10
N ILE A 302 7.71 -13.71 -10.85
CA ILE A 302 7.97 -12.34 -11.29
C ILE A 302 8.71 -11.56 -10.20
N GLU A 303 9.62 -10.69 -10.62
CA GLU A 303 10.33 -9.76 -9.74
C GLU A 303 10.20 -8.34 -10.31
N VAL A 304 9.53 -7.49 -9.54
CA VAL A 304 9.38 -6.06 -9.84
C VAL A 304 10.74 -5.39 -9.75
N LYS A 305 11.08 -4.65 -10.80
CA LYS A 305 12.33 -3.89 -10.94
C LYS A 305 12.16 -2.41 -10.71
N ASP A 306 11.06 -1.81 -11.16
CA ASP A 306 10.71 -0.42 -10.88
C ASP A 306 9.28 -0.11 -11.34
N ARG A 307 8.82 1.14 -11.18
CA ARG A 307 7.64 1.66 -11.91
C ARG A 307 8.11 2.33 -13.18
N LEU A 308 7.37 2.19 -14.27
CA LEU A 308 7.71 2.80 -15.56
C LEU A 308 7.94 4.32 -15.44
N LYS A 309 7.15 5.00 -14.60
CA LYS A 309 7.24 6.46 -14.36
C LYS A 309 8.35 6.87 -13.39
N ASP A 310 8.97 5.91 -12.70
CA ASP A 310 9.99 6.16 -11.68
C ASP A 310 11.42 5.89 -12.20
N VAL A 311 11.59 5.14 -13.30
CA VAL A 311 12.89 4.90 -13.94
C VAL A 311 13.59 6.22 -14.26
N ILE A 312 14.86 6.33 -13.86
CA ILE A 312 15.70 7.50 -14.14
C ILE A 312 16.52 7.21 -15.38
N ILE A 313 16.47 8.12 -16.37
CA ILE A 313 17.30 8.01 -17.58
C ILE A 313 18.46 8.99 -17.44
N SER A 314 19.67 8.46 -17.24
CA SER A 314 20.89 9.24 -17.03
C SER A 314 21.92 8.90 -18.09
N GLY A 315 22.25 9.83 -18.99
CA GLY A 315 23.24 9.60 -20.03
C GLY A 315 22.91 8.49 -21.04
N GLY A 316 21.63 8.16 -21.20
CA GLY A 316 21.18 7.04 -22.04
C GLY A 316 21.06 5.70 -21.30
N GLU A 317 21.43 5.65 -20.02
CA GLU A 317 21.29 4.46 -19.18
C GLU A 317 20.03 4.54 -18.32
N ASN A 318 19.35 3.40 -18.17
CA ASN A 318 18.18 3.26 -17.28
C ASN A 318 18.66 2.87 -15.88
N ILE A 319 18.29 3.66 -14.87
CA ILE A 319 18.60 3.42 -13.46
C ILE A 319 17.31 3.08 -12.73
N SER A 320 17.28 1.90 -12.10
CA SER A 320 16.19 1.50 -11.20
C SER A 320 16.32 2.24 -9.87
N THR A 321 15.28 3.00 -9.51
CA THR A 321 15.18 3.65 -8.20
C THR A 321 15.09 2.63 -7.07
N VAL A 322 14.44 1.49 -7.29
CA VAL A 322 14.29 0.41 -6.31
C VAL A 322 15.63 -0.24 -5.98
N GLU A 323 16.50 -0.40 -6.97
CA GLU A 323 17.85 -0.95 -6.76
C GLU A 323 18.70 -0.01 -5.88
N VAL A 324 18.68 1.29 -6.19
CA VAL A 324 19.40 2.30 -5.39
C VAL A 324 18.82 2.38 -3.98
N GLU A 325 17.50 2.33 -3.83
CA GLU A 325 16.82 2.30 -2.54
C GLU A 325 17.20 1.06 -1.71
N THR A 326 17.27 -0.11 -2.34
CA THR A 326 17.67 -1.36 -1.67
C THR A 326 19.06 -1.26 -1.08
N VAL A 327 20.00 -0.65 -1.80
CA VAL A 327 21.34 -0.36 -1.27
C VAL A 327 21.27 0.63 -0.12
N LEU A 328 20.52 1.73 -0.25
CA LEU A 328 20.33 2.69 0.84
C LEU A 328 19.77 2.03 2.12
N TYR A 329 18.77 1.16 1.99
CA TYR A 329 18.20 0.44 3.13
C TYR A 329 19.18 -0.51 3.83
N SER A 330 20.28 -0.90 3.17
CA SER A 330 21.33 -1.69 3.80
C SER A 330 22.25 -0.87 4.72
N HIS A 331 22.24 0.46 4.60
CA HIS A 331 23.05 1.35 5.43
C HIS A 331 22.49 1.42 6.88
N PRO A 332 23.32 1.22 7.92
CA PRO A 332 22.84 1.08 9.31
C PRO A 332 22.09 2.33 9.81
N ALA A 333 22.47 3.51 9.35
CA ALA A 333 21.86 4.79 9.75
C ALA A 333 20.50 5.09 9.10
N ILE A 334 20.15 4.43 8.00
CA ILE A 334 18.96 4.79 7.22
C ILE A 334 17.72 4.10 7.81
N LEU A 335 16.70 4.90 8.11
CA LEU A 335 15.38 4.43 8.52
C LEU A 335 14.47 4.28 7.31
N GLU A 336 14.44 5.28 6.44
CA GLU A 336 13.66 5.30 5.20
C GLU A 336 14.42 5.99 4.09
N ALA A 337 14.22 5.54 2.85
CA ALA A 337 14.80 6.15 1.67
C ALA A 337 13.83 6.10 0.50
N ALA A 338 13.85 7.15 -0.32
CA ALA A 338 13.22 7.17 -1.63
C ALA A 338 14.12 7.90 -2.64
N VAL A 339 14.22 7.34 -3.84
CA VAL A 339 15.04 7.84 -4.93
C VAL A 339 14.13 8.28 -6.07
N VAL A 340 14.42 9.47 -6.61
CA VAL A 340 13.69 10.07 -7.72
C VAL A 340 14.67 10.72 -8.71
N ALA A 341 14.21 10.93 -9.94
CA ALA A 341 14.94 11.70 -10.94
C ALA A 341 15.02 13.18 -10.52
N ARG A 342 16.24 13.73 -10.52
CA ARG A 342 16.49 15.18 -10.51
C ARG A 342 17.04 15.60 -11.88
N PRO A 343 16.58 16.72 -12.47
CA PRO A 343 17.17 17.25 -13.70
C PRO A 343 18.69 17.47 -13.60
N ASP A 344 19.42 17.25 -14.69
CA ASP A 344 20.87 17.48 -14.80
C ASP A 344 21.20 17.94 -16.22
N ASN A 345 22.03 18.97 -16.37
CA ASN A 345 22.29 19.60 -17.66
C ASN A 345 23.16 18.73 -18.59
N HIS A 346 23.95 17.83 -18.03
CA HIS A 346 24.86 16.97 -18.78
C HIS A 346 24.24 15.59 -19.04
N TRP A 347 23.61 15.02 -18.01
CA TRP A 347 23.11 13.64 -18.03
C TRP A 347 21.61 13.55 -18.30
N GLY A 348 20.92 14.69 -18.44
CA GLY A 348 19.46 14.79 -18.54
C GLY A 348 18.78 14.66 -17.18
N GLN A 349 19.00 13.53 -16.51
CA GLN A 349 18.56 13.29 -15.13
C GLN A 349 19.64 12.60 -14.32
N THR A 350 19.61 12.75 -13.00
CA THR A 350 20.46 12.01 -12.06
C THR A 350 19.70 11.54 -10.84
N PRO A 351 20.14 10.44 -10.18
CA PRO A 351 19.53 9.97 -8.95
C PRO A 351 19.66 10.95 -7.78
N CYS A 352 18.52 11.29 -7.19
CA CYS A 352 18.39 12.09 -5.98
C CYS A 352 17.69 11.27 -4.89
N ALA A 353 18.33 11.11 -3.74
CA ALA A 353 17.76 10.40 -2.60
C ALA A 353 17.22 11.37 -1.56
N PHE A 354 16.00 11.10 -1.09
CA PHE A 354 15.46 11.65 0.14
C PHE A 354 15.55 10.57 1.22
N VAL A 355 16.13 10.90 2.37
CA VAL A 355 16.53 9.95 3.40
C VAL A 355 16.03 10.41 4.75
N LYS A 356 15.38 9.51 5.50
CA LYS A 356 15.15 9.66 6.93
C LYS A 356 16.14 8.80 7.68
N LEU A 357 16.86 9.38 8.63
CA LEU A 357 17.81 8.67 9.49
C LEU A 357 17.10 8.05 10.71
N LYS A 358 17.71 7.02 11.29
CA LYS A 358 17.34 6.49 12.59
C LYS A 358 17.75 7.46 13.70
N GLU A 359 17.03 7.45 14.82
CA GLU A 359 17.41 8.21 16.01
C GLU A 359 18.84 7.86 16.44
N GLY A 360 19.63 8.89 16.79
CA GLY A 360 21.03 8.74 17.19
C GLY A 360 22.04 8.72 16.05
N TYR A 361 21.61 8.90 14.80
CA TYR A 361 22.48 8.95 13.61
C TYR A 361 22.58 10.35 12.97
N ASP A 362 22.19 11.42 13.66
CA ASP A 362 22.12 12.79 13.12
C ASP A 362 23.45 13.34 12.58
N GLY A 363 24.59 12.74 12.96
CA GLY A 363 25.91 13.10 12.47
C GLY A 363 26.28 12.54 11.08
N VAL A 364 25.45 11.68 10.47
CA VAL A 364 25.74 11.09 9.15
C VAL A 364 25.44 12.08 8.03
N GLY A 365 26.50 12.55 7.35
CA GLY A 365 26.38 13.50 6.24
C GLY A 365 26.07 12.88 4.88
N ALA A 366 25.56 13.70 3.96
CA ALA A 366 25.18 13.31 2.59
C ALA A 366 26.32 12.62 1.82
N GLN A 367 27.57 13.11 1.96
CA GLN A 367 28.73 12.52 1.28
C GLN A 367 29.05 11.11 1.75
N ALA A 368 28.80 10.79 3.02
CA ALA A 368 28.99 9.43 3.53
C ALA A 368 27.99 8.46 2.86
N ILE A 369 26.73 8.88 2.70
CA ILE A 369 25.70 8.10 2.01
C ILE A 369 26.02 7.94 0.52
N ILE A 370 26.43 9.01 -0.16
CA ILE A 370 26.84 8.95 -1.57
C ILE A 370 28.02 7.99 -1.77
N LYS A 371 29.04 8.08 -0.90
CA LYS A 371 30.19 7.17 -0.94
C LYS A 371 29.75 5.73 -0.72
N PHE A 372 28.89 5.48 0.27
CA PHE A 372 28.36 4.15 0.54
C PHE A 372 27.66 3.57 -0.69
N CYS A 373 26.78 4.33 -1.35
CA CYS A 373 26.14 3.90 -2.59
C CYS A 373 27.17 3.63 -3.70
N ARG A 374 28.19 4.49 -3.85
CA ARG A 374 29.26 4.31 -4.85
C ARG A 374 30.06 3.02 -4.64
N ASP A 375 30.26 2.60 -3.40
CA ASP A 375 31.00 1.39 -3.07
C ASP A 375 30.18 0.10 -3.35
N HIS A 376 28.86 0.21 -3.51
CA HIS A 376 27.94 -0.94 -3.63
C HIS A 376 27.09 -0.96 -4.91
N LEU A 377 27.14 0.11 -5.72
CA LEU A 377 26.41 0.23 -6.98
C LEU A 377 27.37 0.52 -8.14
N PRO A 378 27.01 0.14 -9.38
CA PRO A 378 27.69 0.63 -10.56
C PRO A 378 27.78 2.16 -10.58
N HIS A 379 28.89 2.68 -11.14
CA HIS A 379 29.19 4.11 -11.07
C HIS A 379 28.07 5.00 -11.63
N TYR A 380 27.44 4.58 -12.73
CA TYR A 380 26.36 5.32 -13.38
C TYR A 380 25.07 5.39 -12.55
N MET A 381 24.85 4.47 -11.61
CA MET A 381 23.68 4.45 -10.72
C MET A 381 23.87 5.28 -9.44
N THR A 382 25.06 5.82 -9.22
CA THR A 382 25.40 6.47 -7.96
C THR A 382 24.65 7.80 -7.78
N LEU A 383 24.20 8.04 -6.55
CA LEU A 383 23.54 9.28 -6.15
C LEU A 383 24.43 10.50 -6.37
N LYS A 384 23.84 11.59 -6.89
CA LYS A 384 24.48 12.92 -6.91
C LYS A 384 23.95 13.86 -5.82
N THR A 385 22.74 13.61 -5.34
CA THR A 385 22.07 14.44 -4.33
C THR A 385 21.48 13.55 -3.24
N VAL A 386 21.70 13.91 -1.97
CA VAL A 386 21.07 13.29 -0.80
C VAL A 386 20.48 14.40 0.08
N ILE A 387 19.21 14.27 0.44
CA ILE A 387 18.45 15.23 1.24
C ILE A 387 17.90 14.51 2.46
N PHE A 388 18.12 15.07 3.65
CA PHE A 388 17.58 14.50 4.89
C PHE A 388 16.26 15.17 5.24
N GLU A 389 15.17 14.41 5.23
CA GLU A 389 13.83 14.89 5.60
C GLU A 389 12.89 13.73 6.01
N ASP A 390 11.77 14.08 6.63
CA ASP A 390 10.64 13.16 6.78
C ASP A 390 9.95 12.92 5.43
N LEU A 391 9.82 11.65 5.05
CA LEU A 391 9.27 11.29 3.75
C LEU A 391 7.73 11.34 3.75
N PRO A 392 7.10 11.98 2.73
CA PRO A 392 5.65 12.03 2.62
C PRO A 392 5.10 10.64 2.30
N LYS A 393 4.02 10.23 2.98
CA LYS A 393 3.44 8.89 2.84
C LYS A 393 1.93 8.94 2.62
N THR A 394 1.44 7.96 1.88
CA THR A 394 0.02 7.65 1.80
C THR A 394 -0.50 7.14 3.15
N SER A 395 -1.81 6.99 3.24
CA SER A 395 -2.49 6.30 4.33
C SER A 395 -2.06 4.85 4.53
N THR A 396 -1.66 4.18 3.46
CA THR A 396 -1.11 2.83 3.51
C THR A 396 0.38 2.81 3.86
N GLY A 397 0.99 3.96 4.16
CA GLY A 397 2.39 4.08 4.52
C GLY A 397 3.36 4.05 3.32
N LYS A 398 2.84 4.09 2.09
CA LYS A 398 3.65 4.11 0.87
C LYS A 398 4.23 5.51 0.65
N ILE A 399 5.53 5.61 0.38
CA ILE A 399 6.17 6.90 0.10
C ILE A 399 5.59 7.53 -1.17
N GLN A 400 5.19 8.79 -1.10
CA GLN A 400 4.62 9.56 -2.20
C GLN A 400 5.73 10.15 -3.09
N LYS A 401 6.37 9.31 -3.91
CA LYS A 401 7.47 9.72 -4.81
C LYS A 401 7.12 10.88 -5.75
N PHE A 402 5.84 11.10 -6.08
CA PHE A 402 5.44 12.24 -6.92
C PHE A 402 5.72 13.60 -6.24
N ILE A 403 5.50 13.72 -4.93
CA ILE A 403 5.82 14.94 -4.17
C ILE A 403 7.34 15.16 -4.17
N LEU A 404 8.09 14.09 -3.97
CA LEU A 404 9.55 14.12 -3.98
C LEU A 404 10.11 14.47 -5.36
N ARG A 405 9.47 14.03 -6.45
CA ARG A 405 9.80 14.43 -7.82
C ARG A 405 9.60 15.92 -8.04
N GLU A 406 8.48 16.48 -7.60
CA GLU A 406 8.24 17.92 -7.72
C GLU A 406 9.27 18.73 -6.91
N LYS A 407 9.61 18.28 -5.69
CA LYS A 407 10.73 18.86 -4.92
C LYS A 407 12.05 18.78 -5.68
N ALA A 408 12.42 17.61 -6.20
CA ALA A 408 13.67 17.41 -6.93
C ALA A 408 13.74 18.28 -8.21
N LYS A 409 12.63 18.43 -8.93
CA LYS A 409 12.54 19.36 -10.08
C LYS A 409 12.72 20.81 -9.66
N ALA A 410 12.10 21.23 -8.55
CA ALA A 410 12.21 22.59 -8.03
C ALA A 410 13.64 22.96 -7.60
N MET A 411 14.50 21.98 -7.31
CA MET A 411 15.92 22.21 -7.03
C MET A 411 16.75 22.56 -8.28
N GLY A 412 16.17 22.49 -9.47
CA GLY A 412 16.84 22.76 -10.73
C GLY A 412 17.92 21.75 -11.11
N SER A 413 18.52 21.98 -12.28
CA SER A 413 19.55 21.12 -12.84
C SER A 413 20.89 21.23 -12.11
N LEU A 414 21.55 20.10 -11.90
CA LEU A 414 22.98 20.11 -11.59
C LEU A 414 23.78 20.55 -12.83
N SER A 415 24.84 21.32 -12.59
CA SER A 415 25.80 21.77 -13.60
C SER A 415 26.75 20.67 -14.02
#